data_AF-S5T7W8-F1
#
_entry.id   AF-S5T7W8-F1
#
_cell.length_a   1.000
_cell.length_b   1.000
_cell.length_c   1.000
_cell.angle_alpha   90.00
_cell.angle_beta   90.00
_cell.angle_gamma   90.00
#
_symmetry.space_group_name_H-M   'P 1'
#
loop_
_entity.id
_entity.type
_entity.pdbx_description
1 polymer ?
#
loop_
_entity_poly.entity_id
_entity_poly.type
_entity_poly.pdbx_seq_one_letter_code
_entity_poly.pdbx_strand_id
1 'polypeptide(L)'
;MKELELYKFHEETFKPIYADLIAILGSKPEQIAFELEAALSHIAVAKTNDELYEKNIEKAYGHLQRASLDAVKIMWLEYRQRSEKIILDPDMRAFASKASESELITKFQKAEQTARSARKKELNNTGNDPSASISEYYEAAQLFSEIITLIDPEKVAKLTRFKSKYKTKEVVISFLVGVVSSGVVSFLLAK
;
A
#
# COMPACT_ATOMS: atom_id res chain seq x y z
N MET A 1 13.41 22.22 21.17
CA MET A 1 13.45 20.75 20.96
C MET A 1 14.85 20.26 21.29
N LYS A 2 14.99 19.13 22.00
CA LYS A 2 16.32 18.58 22.33
C LYS A 2 16.75 17.62 21.23
N GLU A 3 18.03 17.62 20.86
CA GLU A 3 18.59 16.69 19.87
C GLU A 3 18.31 15.21 20.21
N LEU A 4 18.27 14.86 21.50
CA LEU A 4 17.89 13.53 21.96
C LEU A 4 16.48 13.12 21.51
N GLU A 5 15.52 14.06 21.42
CA GLU A 5 14.16 13.79 20.95
C GLU A 5 14.16 13.40 19.46
N LEU A 6 15.04 14.02 18.66
CA LEU A 6 15.23 13.67 17.26
C LEU A 6 15.77 12.25 17.10
N TYR A 7 16.81 11.89 17.84
CA TYR A 7 17.37 10.54 17.76
C TYR A 7 16.42 9.48 18.29
N LYS A 8 15.67 9.80 19.35
CA LYS A 8 14.63 8.91 19.88
C LYS A 8 13.53 8.67 18.85
N PHE A 9 13.02 9.73 18.21
CA PHE A 9 12.01 9.60 17.16
C PHE A 9 12.54 8.85 15.93
N HIS A 10 13.82 9.04 15.57
CA HIS A 10 14.46 8.24 14.52
C HIS A 10 14.43 6.75 14.85
N GLU A 11 14.93 6.35 16.02
CA GLU A 11 15.07 4.94 16.38
C GLU A 11 13.74 4.26 16.68
N GLU A 12 12.84 4.93 17.40
CA GLU A 12 11.60 4.33 17.89
C GLU A 12 10.43 4.44 16.89
N THR A 13 10.45 5.44 16.00
CA THR A 13 9.32 5.71 15.08
C THR A 13 9.75 5.55 13.62
N PHE A 14 10.67 6.39 13.12
CA PHE A 14 10.97 6.44 11.70
C PHE A 14 11.58 5.13 11.19
N LYS A 15 12.64 4.65 11.84
CA LYS A 15 13.42 3.48 11.42
C LYS A 15 12.58 2.20 11.28
N PRO A 16 11.73 1.80 12.24
CA PRO A 16 10.89 0.61 12.06
C PRO A 16 9.88 0.79 10.91
N ILE A 17 9.21 1.95 10.82
CA ILE A 17 8.29 2.27 9.73
C ILE A 17 8.99 2.16 8.36
N TYR A 18 10.18 2.75 8.25
CA TYR A 18 10.94 2.75 7.01
C TYR A 18 11.39 1.34 6.63
N ALA A 19 11.83 0.52 7.60
CA ALA A 19 12.21 -0.86 7.35
C ALA A 19 11.04 -1.68 6.76
N ASP A 20 9.84 -1.52 7.33
CA ASP A 20 8.64 -2.20 6.81
C ASP A 20 8.27 -1.72 5.40
N LEU A 21 8.35 -0.41 5.15
CA LEU A 21 8.12 0.15 3.82
C LEU A 21 9.08 -0.44 2.78
N ILE A 22 10.37 -0.56 3.10
CA ILE A 22 11.35 -1.18 2.19
C ILE A 22 11.02 -2.64 1.94
N ALA A 23 10.59 -3.39 2.96
CA ALA A 23 10.17 -4.78 2.80
C ALA A 23 8.94 -4.91 1.87
N ILE A 24 8.04 -3.93 1.89
CA ILE A 24 6.82 -3.90 1.07
C ILE A 24 7.10 -3.57 -0.41
N LEU A 25 7.96 -2.57 -0.65
CA LEU A 25 8.23 -2.03 -1.98
C LEU A 25 9.42 -2.70 -2.68
N GLY A 26 10.36 -3.26 -1.92
CA GLY A 26 11.63 -3.77 -2.44
C GLY A 26 12.56 -2.66 -2.97
N SER A 27 12.24 -1.39 -2.73
CA SER A 27 13.02 -0.24 -3.19
C SER A 27 12.89 0.94 -2.23
N LYS A 28 13.83 1.89 -2.30
CA LYS A 28 13.85 3.10 -1.48
C LYS A 28 13.07 4.21 -2.17
N PRO A 29 11.97 4.74 -1.58
CA PRO A 29 11.24 5.84 -2.19
C PRO A 29 12.05 7.14 -2.18
N GLU A 30 12.09 7.80 -3.33
CA GLU A 30 12.86 9.03 -3.55
C GLU A 30 12.44 10.17 -2.61
N GLN A 31 11.13 10.36 -2.42
CA GLN A 31 10.57 11.37 -1.51
C GLN A 31 11.11 11.23 -0.08
N ILE A 32 11.26 10.00 0.41
CA ILE A 32 11.78 9.74 1.76
C ILE A 32 13.28 10.04 1.80
N ALA A 33 14.02 9.71 0.73
CA ALA A 33 15.44 10.02 0.64
C ALA A 33 15.69 11.54 0.67
N PHE A 34 14.87 12.33 -0.03
CA PHE A 34 14.96 13.80 0.01
C PHE A 34 14.72 14.38 1.41
N GLU A 35 13.71 13.89 2.13
CA GLU A 35 13.44 14.35 3.50
C GLU A 35 14.59 13.96 4.46
N LEU A 36 15.20 12.78 4.29
CA LEU A 36 16.36 12.37 5.07
C LEU A 36 17.61 13.21 4.77
N GLU A 37 17.86 13.53 3.50
CA GLU A 37 18.98 14.39 3.09
C GLU A 37 18.81 15.81 3.66
N ALA A 38 17.58 16.35 3.64
CA ALA A 38 17.28 17.64 4.24
C ALA A 38 17.47 17.62 5.78
N ALA A 39 17.02 16.55 6.44
CA ALA A 39 17.26 16.36 7.88
C ALA A 39 18.76 16.32 8.21
N LEU A 40 19.54 15.54 7.45
CA LEU A 40 21.00 15.45 7.61
C LEU A 40 21.70 16.79 7.37
N SER A 41 21.28 17.54 6.35
CA SER A 41 21.81 18.86 6.04
C SER A 41 21.61 19.84 7.20
N HIS A 42 20.42 19.83 7.81
CA HIS A 42 20.16 20.62 9.01
C HIS A 42 20.99 20.18 10.22
N ILE A 43 21.15 18.87 10.45
CA ILE A 43 22.03 18.36 11.50
C ILE A 43 23.48 18.83 11.29
N ALA A 44 23.99 18.77 10.06
CA ALA A 44 25.34 19.23 9.73
C ALA A 44 25.54 20.73 10.03
N VAL A 45 24.56 21.57 9.70
CA VAL A 45 24.58 23.00 10.06
C VAL A 45 24.55 23.19 11.57
N ALA A 46 23.68 22.46 12.29
CA ALA A 46 23.61 22.54 13.75
C ALA A 46 24.97 22.22 14.40
N LYS A 47 25.69 21.22 13.87
CA LYS A 47 27.00 20.80 14.41
C LYS A 47 28.18 21.70 14.04
N THR A 48 27.99 22.63 13.11
CA THR A 48 29.05 23.53 12.62
C THR A 48 28.79 24.99 12.96
N ASN A 49 27.60 25.33 13.47
CA ASN A 49 27.21 26.68 13.85
C ASN A 49 26.31 26.66 15.08
N ASP A 50 26.92 26.96 16.25
CA ASP A 50 26.25 26.96 17.55
C ASP A 50 25.08 27.96 17.62
N GLU A 51 25.19 29.11 16.95
CA GLU A 51 24.12 30.13 16.93
C GLU A 51 22.84 29.62 16.25
N LEU A 52 22.98 28.67 15.33
CA LEU A 52 21.87 28.10 14.57
C LEU A 52 21.48 26.70 15.04
N TYR A 53 22.06 26.21 16.14
CA TYR A 53 21.90 24.84 16.62
C TYR A 53 20.43 24.46 16.82
N GLU A 54 19.72 25.17 17.71
CA GLU A 54 18.36 24.79 18.11
C GLU A 54 17.38 24.80 16.93
N LYS A 55 17.45 25.86 16.11
CA LYS A 55 16.61 26.03 14.93
C LYS A 55 16.81 24.92 13.90
N ASN A 56 18.05 24.48 13.69
CA ASN A 56 18.33 23.42 12.73
C ASN A 56 17.96 22.03 13.27
N ILE A 57 18.15 21.76 14.55
CA ILE A 57 17.66 20.53 15.18
C ILE A 57 16.13 20.41 15.06
N GLU A 58 15.41 21.50 15.30
CA GLU A 58 13.95 21.55 15.12
C GLU A 58 13.53 21.28 13.67
N LYS A 59 14.22 21.90 12.69
CA LYS A 59 13.95 21.62 11.28
C LYS A 59 14.23 20.18 10.90
N ALA A 60 15.36 19.63 11.33
CA ALA A 60 15.73 18.24 11.06
C ALA A 60 14.67 17.28 11.61
N TYR A 61 14.13 17.56 12.80
CA TYR A 61 13.02 16.80 13.36
C TYR A 61 11.76 16.90 12.49
N GLY A 62 11.39 18.10 12.05
CA GLY A 62 10.24 18.30 11.17
C GLY A 62 10.36 17.59 9.82
N HIS A 63 11.57 17.47 9.27
CA HIS A 63 11.84 16.63 8.09
C HIS A 63 11.65 15.14 8.40
N LEU A 64 12.13 14.67 9.55
CA LEU A 64 11.98 13.29 9.97
C LEU A 64 10.53 12.89 10.27
N GLN A 65 9.73 13.81 10.84
CA GLN A 65 8.29 13.61 11.03
C GLN A 65 7.56 13.48 9.68
N ARG A 66 7.89 14.35 8.71
CA ARG A 66 7.34 14.26 7.35
C ARG A 66 7.72 12.98 6.64
N ALA A 67 9.00 12.60 6.70
CA ALA A 67 9.47 11.32 6.17
C ALA A 67 8.69 10.13 6.77
N SER A 68 8.46 10.15 8.08
CA SER A 68 7.70 9.09 8.76
C SER A 68 6.24 9.05 8.32
N LEU A 69 5.60 10.22 8.18
CA LEU A 69 4.22 10.32 7.72
C LEU A 69 4.07 9.86 6.26
N ASP A 70 4.97 10.30 5.38
CA ASP A 70 4.95 9.89 3.98
C ASP A 70 5.19 8.38 3.86
N ALA A 71 6.11 7.82 4.67
CA ALA A 71 6.39 6.39 4.67
C ALA A 71 5.14 5.56 5.02
N VAL A 72 4.42 5.90 6.11
CA VAL A 72 3.20 5.17 6.47
C VAL A 72 2.07 5.37 5.46
N LYS A 73 1.98 6.53 4.81
CA LYS A 73 0.97 6.79 3.77
C LYS A 73 1.24 5.95 2.52
N ILE A 74 2.51 5.78 2.13
CA ILE A 74 2.87 4.89 1.03
C ILE A 74 2.53 3.42 1.39
N MET A 75 2.88 2.96 2.60
CA MET A 75 2.52 1.61 3.08
C MET A 75 1.01 1.39 3.02
N TRP A 76 0.24 2.35 3.56
CA TRP A 76 -1.22 2.33 3.53
C TRP A 76 -1.76 2.21 2.11
N LEU A 77 -1.31 3.06 1.18
CA LEU A 77 -1.79 3.04 -0.20
C LEU A 77 -1.48 1.71 -0.89
N GLU A 78 -0.27 1.18 -0.71
CA GLU A 78 0.14 -0.09 -1.31
C GLU A 78 -0.72 -1.26 -0.80
N TYR A 79 -0.90 -1.39 0.51
CA TYR A 79 -1.73 -2.45 1.08
C TYR A 79 -3.21 -2.26 0.77
N ARG A 80 -3.72 -1.02 0.74
CA ARG A 80 -5.08 -0.72 0.31
C ARG A 80 -5.31 -1.18 -1.12
N GLN A 81 -4.41 -0.87 -2.06
CA GLN A 81 -4.56 -1.29 -3.46
C GLN A 81 -4.51 -2.82 -3.62
N ARG A 82 -3.60 -3.50 -2.91
CA ARG A 82 -3.50 -4.97 -2.93
C ARG A 82 -4.74 -5.64 -2.35
N SER A 83 -5.25 -5.14 -1.22
CA SER A 83 -6.47 -5.66 -0.58
C SER A 83 -7.72 -5.33 -1.39
N GLU A 84 -7.83 -4.16 -1.99
CA GLU A 84 -8.97 -3.77 -2.85
C GLU A 84 -9.10 -4.72 -4.06
N LYS A 85 -7.98 -5.13 -4.69
CA LYS A 85 -8.00 -6.15 -5.76
C LYS A 85 -8.61 -7.48 -5.29
N ILE A 86 -8.33 -7.89 -4.06
CA ILE A 86 -8.92 -9.09 -3.46
C ILE A 86 -10.42 -8.87 -3.23
N ILE A 87 -10.79 -7.73 -2.64
CA ILE A 87 -12.18 -7.42 -2.31
C ILE A 87 -13.05 -7.26 -3.56
N LEU A 88 -12.50 -6.79 -4.69
CA LEU A 88 -13.25 -6.63 -5.93
C LEU A 88 -13.34 -7.91 -6.77
N ASP A 89 -12.49 -8.92 -6.54
CA ASP A 89 -12.55 -10.21 -7.26
C ASP A 89 -13.39 -11.24 -6.49
N PRO A 90 -14.62 -11.55 -6.93
CA PRO A 90 -15.50 -12.49 -6.23
C PRO A 90 -14.92 -13.90 -6.14
N ASP A 91 -14.16 -14.35 -7.14
CA ASP A 91 -13.57 -15.68 -7.11
C ASP A 91 -12.40 -15.73 -6.11
N MET A 92 -11.64 -14.65 -5.98
CA MET A 92 -10.59 -14.56 -4.97
C MET A 92 -11.18 -14.64 -3.56
N ARG A 93 -12.28 -13.90 -3.30
CA ARG A 93 -12.95 -13.95 -2.00
C ARG A 93 -13.54 -15.33 -1.71
N ALA A 94 -14.23 -15.93 -2.67
CA ALA A 94 -14.93 -17.20 -2.48
C ALA A 94 -13.99 -18.41 -2.44
N PHE A 95 -12.95 -18.45 -3.27
CA PHE A 95 -12.17 -19.66 -3.51
C PHE A 95 -10.71 -19.58 -3.07
N ALA A 96 -10.14 -18.37 -2.94
CA ALA A 96 -8.74 -18.20 -2.56
C ALA A 96 -8.53 -17.77 -1.11
N SER A 97 -9.58 -17.35 -0.41
CA SER A 97 -9.52 -16.92 0.98
C SER A 97 -9.53 -18.09 1.98
N LYS A 98 -8.98 -17.84 3.17
CA LYS A 98 -9.15 -18.65 4.39
C LYS A 98 -10.32 -18.15 5.27
N ALA A 99 -10.71 -16.89 5.09
CA ALA A 99 -11.83 -16.24 5.77
C ALA A 99 -13.09 -16.24 4.90
N SER A 100 -14.26 -16.07 5.54
CA SER A 100 -15.51 -15.87 4.81
C SER A 100 -15.53 -14.55 4.02
N GLU A 101 -16.35 -14.45 2.97
CA GLU A 101 -16.48 -13.20 2.21
C GLU A 101 -16.95 -12.03 3.08
N SER A 102 -17.89 -12.29 3.99
CA SER A 102 -18.40 -11.28 4.94
C SER A 102 -17.32 -10.76 5.87
N GLU A 103 -16.44 -11.64 6.35
CA GLU A 103 -15.30 -11.26 7.19
C GLU A 103 -14.30 -10.39 6.42
N LEU A 104 -13.96 -10.74 5.18
CA LEU A 104 -13.09 -9.93 4.33
C LEU A 104 -13.65 -8.52 4.10
N ILE A 105 -14.94 -8.42 3.76
CA ILE A 105 -15.62 -7.13 3.55
C ILE A 105 -15.62 -6.30 4.83
N THR A 106 -15.93 -6.93 5.98
CA THR A 106 -15.96 -6.25 7.28
C THR A 106 -14.57 -5.72 7.67
N LYS A 107 -13.51 -6.53 7.50
CA LYS A 107 -12.13 -6.11 7.74
C LYS A 107 -11.72 -4.95 6.83
N PHE A 108 -12.08 -5.00 5.55
CA PHE A 108 -11.80 -3.92 4.61
C PHE A 108 -12.51 -2.61 5.00
N GLN A 109 -13.79 -2.68 5.38
CA GLN A 109 -14.55 -1.52 5.85
C GLN A 109 -13.94 -0.90 7.12
N LYS A 110 -13.49 -1.75 8.06
CA LYS A 110 -12.77 -1.28 9.26
C LYS A 110 -11.48 -0.57 8.90
N ALA A 111 -10.67 -1.15 8.01
CA ALA A 111 -9.42 -0.54 7.55
C ALA A 111 -9.66 0.82 6.86
N GLU A 112 -10.68 0.91 6.00
CA GLU A 112 -11.13 2.16 5.38
C GLU A 112 -11.57 3.21 6.41
N GLN A 113 -12.31 2.81 7.45
CA GLN A 113 -12.73 3.70 8.52
C GLN A 113 -11.54 4.25 9.30
N THR A 114 -10.57 3.39 9.67
CA THR A 114 -9.34 3.81 10.34
C THR A 114 -8.52 4.77 9.47
N ALA A 115 -8.38 4.50 8.17
CA ALA A 115 -7.69 5.39 7.23
C ALA A 115 -8.36 6.77 7.13
N ARG A 116 -9.70 6.81 7.13
CA ARG A 116 -10.45 8.09 7.14
C ARG A 116 -10.26 8.86 8.44
N SER A 117 -10.21 8.17 9.58
CA SER A 117 -9.88 8.79 10.87
C SER A 117 -8.48 9.41 10.83
N ALA A 118 -7.49 8.64 10.37
CA ALA A 118 -6.10 9.09 10.23
C ALA A 118 -6.02 10.36 9.37
N ARG A 119 -6.70 10.37 8.22
CA ARG A 119 -6.76 11.54 7.34
C ARG A 119 -7.41 12.75 7.99
N LYS A 120 -8.51 12.56 8.72
CA LYS A 120 -9.18 13.65 9.45
C LYS A 120 -8.25 14.23 10.52
N LYS A 121 -7.51 13.38 11.22
CA LYS A 121 -6.52 13.80 12.21
C LYS A 121 -5.36 14.56 11.59
N GLU A 122 -4.82 14.11 10.45
CA GLU A 122 -3.79 14.82 9.69
C GLU A 122 -4.28 16.24 9.31
N LEU A 123 -5.49 16.35 8.77
CA LEU A 123 -6.08 17.64 8.38
C LEU A 123 -6.24 18.59 9.57
N ASN A 124 -6.68 18.06 10.72
CA ASN A 124 -6.85 18.85 11.94
C ASN A 124 -5.51 19.28 12.58
N ASN A 125 -4.39 18.66 12.20
CA ASN A 125 -3.05 18.96 12.73
C ASN A 125 -2.11 19.53 11.67
N THR A 126 -2.65 19.92 10.51
CA THR A 126 -1.86 20.49 9.40
C THR A 126 -1.22 21.80 9.84
N GLY A 127 0.10 21.93 9.63
CA GLY A 127 0.88 23.09 10.04
C GLY A 127 1.22 23.13 11.54
N ASN A 128 0.82 22.13 12.32
CA ASN A 128 1.12 22.04 13.75
C ASN A 128 1.95 20.80 14.09
N ASP A 129 1.35 19.61 14.00
CA ASP A 129 2.02 18.34 14.33
C ASP A 129 1.84 17.31 13.20
N PRO A 130 2.82 17.20 12.29
CA PRO A 130 2.80 16.19 11.24
C PRO A 130 2.79 14.75 11.77
N SER A 131 3.29 14.53 13.00
CA SER A 131 3.38 13.19 13.59
C SER A 131 2.08 12.66 14.18
N ALA A 132 1.09 13.54 14.42
CA ALA A 132 -0.15 13.21 15.11
C ALA A 132 -0.92 12.04 14.47
N SER A 133 -0.84 11.87 13.15
CA SER A 133 -1.59 10.86 12.39
C SER A 133 -0.78 9.61 12.02
N ILE A 134 0.53 9.56 12.33
CA ILE A 134 1.42 8.47 11.91
C ILE A 134 0.92 7.12 12.42
N SER A 135 0.58 7.02 13.71
CA SER A 135 0.13 5.76 14.32
C SER A 135 -1.17 5.25 13.71
N GLU A 136 -2.13 6.13 13.42
CA GLU A 136 -3.42 5.76 12.83
C GLU A 136 -3.28 5.34 11.35
N TYR A 137 -2.39 6.00 10.61
CA TYR A 137 -2.05 5.54 9.25
C TYR A 137 -1.35 4.20 9.26
N TYR A 138 -0.42 3.98 10.21
CA TYR A 138 0.25 2.70 10.37
C TYR A 138 -0.73 1.59 10.74
N GLU A 139 -1.64 1.84 11.69
CA GLU A 139 -2.71 0.91 12.04
C GLU A 139 -3.59 0.57 10.83
N ALA A 140 -4.00 1.58 10.06
CA ALA A 140 -4.77 1.36 8.83
C ALA A 140 -4.02 0.48 7.83
N ALA A 141 -2.72 0.73 7.62
CA ALA A 141 -1.87 -0.08 6.75
C ALA A 141 -1.82 -1.54 7.21
N GLN A 142 -1.66 -1.79 8.52
CA GLN A 142 -1.65 -3.14 9.08
C GLN A 142 -3.01 -3.85 8.91
N LEU A 143 -4.13 -3.15 9.12
CA LEU A 143 -5.46 -3.72 8.90
C LEU A 143 -5.69 -4.12 7.43
N PHE A 144 -5.18 -3.35 6.46
CA PHE A 144 -5.21 -3.78 5.06
C PHE A 144 -4.29 -4.97 4.79
N SER A 145 -3.11 -5.01 5.43
CA SER A 145 -2.17 -6.13 5.33
C SER A 145 -2.79 -7.44 5.82
N GLU A 146 -3.53 -7.42 6.93
CA GLU A 146 -4.24 -8.60 7.45
C GLU A 146 -5.12 -9.26 6.39
N ILE A 147 -5.82 -8.48 5.57
CA ILE A 147 -6.69 -8.99 4.49
C ILE A 147 -5.87 -9.78 3.46
N ILE A 148 -4.68 -9.28 3.13
CA ILE A 148 -3.76 -9.93 2.18
C ILE A 148 -3.28 -11.27 2.75
N THR A 149 -2.99 -11.34 4.05
CA THR A 149 -2.53 -12.58 4.71
C THR A 149 -3.58 -13.68 4.78
N LEU A 150 -4.87 -13.32 4.64
CA LEU A 150 -5.98 -14.28 4.59
C LEU A 150 -6.08 -15.00 3.25
N ILE A 151 -5.37 -14.54 2.22
CA ILE A 151 -5.34 -15.19 0.92
C ILE A 151 -4.32 -16.33 0.92
N ASP A 152 -4.76 -17.48 0.42
CA ASP A 152 -3.95 -18.67 0.26
C ASP A 152 -3.30 -18.69 -1.14
N PRO A 153 -1.96 -18.54 -1.25
CA PRO A 153 -1.28 -18.50 -2.53
C PRO A 153 -1.47 -19.78 -3.37
N GLU A 154 -1.63 -20.94 -2.73
CA GLU A 154 -1.85 -22.20 -3.44
C GLU A 154 -3.23 -22.22 -4.09
N LYS A 155 -4.25 -21.73 -3.37
CA LYS A 155 -5.61 -21.61 -3.92
C LYS A 155 -5.67 -20.57 -5.04
N VAL A 156 -4.96 -19.46 -4.92
CA VAL A 156 -4.82 -18.48 -6.02
C VAL A 156 -4.23 -19.16 -7.25
N ALA A 157 -3.13 -19.90 -7.12
CA ALA A 157 -2.50 -20.59 -8.25
C ALA A 157 -3.45 -21.60 -8.91
N LYS A 158 -4.21 -22.37 -8.12
CA LYS A 158 -5.23 -23.29 -8.62
C LYS A 158 -6.36 -22.56 -9.36
N LEU A 159 -6.87 -21.46 -8.78
CA LEU A 159 -7.91 -20.63 -9.38
C LEU A 159 -7.45 -20.02 -10.71
N THR A 160 -6.24 -19.46 -10.76
CA THR A 160 -5.67 -18.89 -12.00
C THR A 160 -5.53 -19.95 -13.09
N ARG A 161 -5.04 -21.15 -12.75
CA ARG A 161 -4.95 -22.28 -13.71
C ARG A 161 -6.33 -22.71 -14.20
N PHE A 162 -7.31 -22.79 -13.31
CA PHE A 162 -8.70 -23.11 -13.65
C PHE A 162 -9.28 -22.06 -14.62
N LYS A 163 -9.23 -20.77 -14.26
CA LYS A 163 -9.71 -19.66 -15.11
C LYS A 163 -9.05 -19.68 -16.49
N SER A 164 -7.72 -19.88 -16.55
CA SER A 164 -6.98 -19.96 -17.81
C SER A 164 -7.45 -21.12 -18.69
N LYS A 165 -7.61 -22.33 -18.11
CA LYS A 165 -8.06 -23.52 -18.84
C LYS A 165 -9.46 -23.32 -19.44
N TYR A 166 -10.38 -22.73 -18.68
CA TYR A 166 -11.73 -22.46 -19.16
C TYR A 166 -11.74 -21.41 -20.26
N LYS A 167 -11.01 -20.30 -20.09
CA LYS A 167 -10.89 -19.26 -21.13
C LYS A 167 -10.32 -19.81 -22.44
N THR A 168 -9.28 -20.66 -22.38
CA THR A 168 -8.75 -21.31 -23.58
C THR A 168 -9.79 -22.20 -24.25
N LYS A 169 -10.55 -22.97 -23.47
CA LYS A 169 -11.63 -23.82 -24.00
C LYS A 169 -12.72 -22.99 -24.69
N GLU A 170 -13.13 -21.87 -24.10
CA GLU A 170 -14.11 -20.96 -24.69
C GLU A 170 -13.63 -20.35 -26.00
N VAL A 171 -12.37 -19.91 -26.07
CA VAL A 171 -11.77 -19.38 -27.31
C VAL A 171 -11.76 -20.43 -28.41
N VAL A 172 -11.39 -21.68 -28.10
CA VAL A 172 -11.38 -22.78 -29.07
C VAL A 172 -12.79 -23.09 -29.57
N ILE A 173 -13.77 -23.18 -28.67
CA ILE A 173 -15.17 -23.42 -29.05
C ILE A 173 -15.68 -22.27 -29.92
N SER A 174 -15.41 -21.02 -29.54
CA SER A 174 -15.84 -19.83 -30.30
C SER A 174 -15.22 -19.80 -31.70
N PHE A 175 -13.94 -20.18 -31.81
CA PHE A 175 -13.27 -20.31 -33.10
C PHE A 175 -13.92 -21.39 -33.98
N LEU A 176 -14.18 -22.58 -33.43
CA LEU A 176 -14.82 -23.68 -34.16
C LEU A 176 -16.24 -23.31 -34.64
N VAL A 177 -17.03 -22.67 -33.77
CA VAL A 177 -18.37 -22.15 -34.14
C VAL A 177 -18.26 -21.12 -35.26
N GLY A 178 -17.26 -20.22 -35.19
CA GLY A 178 -16.97 -19.26 -36.24
C GLY A 178 -16.66 -19.93 -37.58
N VAL A 179 -15.75 -20.90 -37.60
CA VAL A 179 -15.37 -21.65 -38.81
C VAL A 179 -16.58 -22.38 -39.42
N VAL A 180 -17.36 -23.08 -38.61
CA VAL A 180 -18.57 -23.81 -39.08
C VAL A 180 -19.59 -22.83 -39.65
N SER A 181 -19.85 -21.72 -38.95
CA SER A 181 -20.82 -20.71 -39.40
C SER A 181 -20.40 -20.07 -40.72
N SER A 182 -19.12 -19.71 -40.87
CA SER A 182 -18.58 -19.19 -42.12
C SER A 182 -18.67 -20.20 -43.26
N GLY A 183 -18.35 -21.48 -43.01
CA GLY A 183 -18.48 -22.54 -44.00
C GLY A 183 -19.92 -22.73 -44.50
N VAL A 184 -20.91 -22.67 -43.59
CA VAL A 184 -22.34 -22.73 -43.95
C VAL A 184 -22.74 -21.53 -44.83
N VAL A 185 -22.33 -20.31 -44.47
CA VAL A 185 -22.62 -19.11 -45.28
C VAL A 185 -21.99 -19.20 -46.66
N SER A 186 -20.71 -19.59 -46.76
CA SER A 186 -20.03 -19.76 -48.04
C SER A 186 -20.70 -20.82 -48.91
N PHE A 187 -21.16 -21.93 -48.33
CA PHE A 187 -21.90 -22.96 -49.07
C PHE A 187 -23.26 -22.46 -49.58
N LEU A 188 -23.98 -21.67 -48.79
CA LEU A 188 -25.26 -21.08 -49.20
C LEU A 188 -25.10 -20.04 -50.32
N LEU A 189 -24.02 -19.26 -50.31
CA LEU A 189 -23.73 -18.25 -51.35
C LEU A 189 -23.13 -18.84 -52.64
N ALA A 190 -22.61 -20.08 -52.59
CA ALA A 190 -22.09 -20.79 -53.75
C ALA A 190 -23.16 -21.54 -54.55
N LYS A 191 -24.42 -21.51 -54.09
CA LYS A 191 -25.60 -22.00 -54.81
C LYS A 191 -26.32 -20.85 -55.51
#